data_AF-A0A960LLN7-F1
#
_entry.id   AF-A0A960LLN7-F1
#
_cell.length_a   1.000
_cell.length_b   1.000
_cell.length_c   1.000
_cell.angle_alpha   90.00
_cell.angle_beta   90.00
_cell.angle_gamma   90.00
#
_symmetry.space_group_name_H-M   'P 1'
#
loop_
_entity.id
_entity.type
_entity.pdbx_description
1 polymer ?
#
loop_
_entity_poly.entity_id
_entity_poly.type
_entity_poly.pdbx_seq_one_letter_code
_entity_poly.pdbx_strand_id
1 'polypeptide(L)'
;MLTAPVDITWGGHTNKDCYPKKMSLTSWVESKLWDDRYFDPSKLSEGVEVFRSGLSFPLVASLIDGCHGTPQWEREQHETPTDALFRALRGLVQRYGASWIYITDPDNALSVVQWEKEIDPEYFNSYQLIEFEKNPAEEGGASFLCVAFHDREGIVVIECETSLKITLYGATSRMDAMLESLGVKRPTENHQGITSRG
;
A
#
# COMPACT_ATOMS: atom_id res chain seq x y z
N MET A 1 -26.78 45.70 59.93
CA MET A 1 -27.67 45.73 58.76
C MET A 1 -26.81 45.91 57.53
N LEU A 2 -26.93 44.97 56.57
CA LEU A 2 -26.64 45.09 55.12
C LEU A 2 -25.18 45.39 54.71
N THR A 3 -24.51 44.76 53.74
CA THR A 3 -24.59 43.52 52.92
C THR A 3 -23.32 43.62 52.06
N ALA A 4 -22.45 42.60 52.04
CA ALA A 4 -21.34 42.54 51.08
C ALA A 4 -21.84 41.87 49.78
N PRO A 5 -21.43 42.34 48.58
CA PRO A 5 -21.73 41.64 47.35
C PRO A 5 -20.71 40.50 47.12
N VAL A 6 -21.26 39.37 46.69
CA VAL A 6 -20.62 38.15 46.21
C VAL A 6 -20.44 38.25 44.68
N ASP A 7 -19.65 37.33 44.12
CA ASP A 7 -19.65 36.83 42.72
C ASP A 7 -18.76 37.58 41.70
N ILE A 8 -17.99 36.98 40.78
CA ILE A 8 -17.98 35.63 40.17
C ILE A 8 -16.52 35.23 39.83
N THR A 9 -16.12 34.00 40.12
CA THR A 9 -14.95 33.33 39.52
C THR A 9 -15.26 32.89 38.09
N TRP A 10 -14.54 33.41 37.10
CA TRP A 10 -14.60 32.91 35.72
C TRP A 10 -13.75 31.64 35.59
N GLY A 11 -14.43 30.49 35.63
CA GLY A 11 -13.91 29.23 35.15
C GLY A 11 -13.79 29.26 33.63
N GLY A 12 -12.57 29.51 33.13
CA GLY A 12 -12.23 29.31 31.73
C GLY A 12 -12.05 27.83 31.42
N HIS A 13 -13.14 27.09 31.24
CA HIS A 13 -13.11 25.83 30.49
C HIS A 13 -12.86 26.18 29.01
N THR A 14 -11.60 26.10 28.58
CA THR A 14 -11.29 26.15 27.14
C THR A 14 -11.65 24.81 26.53
N ASN A 15 -12.83 24.79 25.94
CA ASN A 15 -13.29 23.77 25.00
C ASN A 15 -12.42 23.87 23.73
N LYS A 16 -11.35 23.08 23.67
CA LYS A 16 -10.43 22.86 22.53
C LYS A 16 -9.91 21.44 22.72
N ASP A 17 -10.32 20.41 21.99
CA ASP A 17 -10.24 20.29 20.55
C ASP A 17 -11.27 19.25 20.06
N CYS A 18 -12.24 19.68 19.26
CA CYS A 18 -13.01 18.79 18.39
C CYS A 18 -12.55 18.98 16.94
N TYR A 19 -11.25 18.80 16.69
CA TYR A 19 -10.80 18.51 15.33
C TYR A 19 -11.09 17.03 15.06
N PRO A 20 -11.74 16.66 13.94
CA PRO A 20 -11.83 15.26 13.57
C PRO A 20 -10.40 14.74 13.48
N LYS A 21 -10.04 13.83 14.39
CA LYS A 21 -8.73 13.19 14.44
C LYS A 21 -8.47 12.65 13.03
N LYS A 22 -7.46 13.18 12.33
CA LYS A 22 -7.07 12.70 11.00
C LYS A 22 -6.86 11.20 11.13
N MET A 23 -7.76 10.43 10.53
CA MET A 23 -7.71 8.97 10.60
C MET A 23 -6.35 8.52 10.03
N SER A 24 -5.61 7.68 10.75
CA SER A 24 -4.33 7.16 10.26
C SER A 24 -4.56 6.29 9.03
N LEU A 25 -3.51 6.04 8.24
CA LEU A 25 -3.65 5.13 7.11
C LEU A 25 -3.91 3.70 7.59
N THR A 26 -3.31 3.27 8.70
CA THR A 26 -3.64 1.98 9.34
C THR A 26 -5.13 1.84 9.58
N SER A 27 -5.77 2.81 10.24
CA SER A 27 -7.21 2.72 10.50
C SER A 27 -8.04 2.70 9.22
N TRP A 28 -7.61 3.44 8.18
CA TRP A 28 -8.29 3.38 6.88
C TRP A 28 -8.18 1.99 6.26
N VAL A 29 -6.98 1.44 6.21
CA VAL A 29 -6.68 0.09 5.70
C VAL A 29 -7.53 -0.95 6.44
N GLU A 30 -7.51 -0.97 7.78
CA GLU A 30 -8.32 -1.89 8.59
C GLU A 30 -9.83 -1.71 8.35
N SER A 31 -10.30 -0.47 8.13
CA SER A 31 -11.74 -0.21 7.95
C SER A 31 -12.28 -0.50 6.54
N LYS A 32 -11.41 -0.49 5.53
CA LYS A 32 -11.82 -0.56 4.11
C LYS A 32 -11.30 -1.77 3.37
N LEU A 33 -10.14 -2.27 3.76
CA LEU A 33 -9.42 -3.32 3.06
C LEU A 33 -9.37 -4.61 3.89
N TRP A 34 -10.18 -4.75 4.93
CA TRP A 34 -10.35 -6.02 5.63
C TRP A 34 -11.65 -6.70 5.19
N ASP A 35 -11.60 -8.00 4.95
CA ASP A 35 -12.75 -8.89 4.88
C ASP A 35 -12.76 -9.84 6.08
N ASP A 36 -13.69 -9.59 7.01
CA ASP A 36 -13.73 -10.18 8.34
C ASP A 36 -12.39 -10.04 9.10
N ARG A 37 -11.47 -10.96 8.86
CA ARG A 37 -10.16 -11.08 9.50
C ARG A 37 -8.99 -11.01 8.53
N TYR A 38 -9.24 -10.87 7.23
CA TYR A 38 -8.24 -10.97 6.19
C TYR A 38 -8.00 -9.63 5.51
N PHE A 39 -6.75 -9.32 5.23
CA PHE A 39 -6.39 -8.21 4.37
C PHE A 39 -6.78 -8.54 2.92
N ASP A 40 -7.74 -7.78 2.40
CA ASP A 40 -8.27 -7.89 1.05
C ASP A 40 -8.23 -6.52 0.35
N PRO A 41 -7.13 -6.21 -0.36
CA PRO A 41 -7.01 -4.97 -1.12
C PRO A 41 -7.94 -4.92 -2.34
N SER A 42 -8.56 -6.05 -2.75
CA SER A 42 -9.51 -6.07 -3.87
C SER A 42 -10.79 -5.29 -3.59
N LYS A 43 -11.10 -5.04 -2.30
CA LYS A 43 -12.16 -4.13 -1.87
C LYS A 43 -12.00 -2.69 -2.36
N LEU A 44 -10.77 -2.30 -2.73
CA LEU A 44 -10.51 -0.99 -3.33
C LEU A 44 -10.80 -0.98 -4.84
N SER A 45 -10.42 -2.05 -5.55
CA SER A 45 -10.55 -2.24 -7.00
C SER A 45 -10.12 -3.65 -7.40
N GLU A 46 -10.40 -4.09 -8.65
CA GLU A 46 -10.02 -5.42 -9.16
C GLU A 46 -8.50 -5.73 -9.13
N GLY A 47 -7.66 -4.70 -9.04
CA GLY A 47 -6.21 -4.85 -8.97
C GLY A 47 -5.54 -5.08 -10.33
N VAL A 48 -4.32 -4.57 -10.50
CA VAL A 48 -3.49 -4.83 -11.69
C VAL A 48 -2.16 -5.41 -11.26
N GLU A 49 -1.95 -6.70 -11.53
CA GLU A 49 -0.68 -7.37 -11.30
C GLU A 49 0.34 -6.92 -12.35
N VAL A 50 1.42 -6.29 -11.88
CA VAL A 50 2.48 -5.75 -12.74
C VAL A 50 3.76 -6.60 -12.69
N PHE A 51 3.86 -7.51 -11.73
CA PHE A 51 4.97 -8.44 -11.61
C PHE A 51 4.59 -9.67 -10.80
N ARG A 52 5.16 -10.81 -11.22
CA ARG A 52 5.13 -12.07 -10.50
C ARG A 52 6.41 -12.84 -10.76
N SER A 53 6.99 -13.41 -9.71
CA SER A 53 8.10 -14.35 -9.81
C SER A 53 7.95 -15.51 -8.83
N GLY A 54 8.63 -16.63 -9.11
CA GLY A 54 8.89 -17.63 -8.08
C GLY A 54 9.72 -17.05 -6.93
N LEU A 55 9.72 -17.72 -5.78
CA LEU A 55 10.58 -17.35 -4.66
C LEU A 55 12.00 -17.89 -4.89
N SER A 56 12.98 -17.00 -4.93
CA SER A 56 14.39 -17.35 -4.74
C SER A 56 14.81 -17.03 -3.31
N PHE A 57 15.85 -17.70 -2.82
CA PHE A 57 16.54 -17.28 -1.61
C PHE A 57 17.90 -16.68 -1.99
N PRO A 58 18.20 -15.41 -1.64
CA PRO A 58 17.35 -14.46 -0.89
C PRO A 58 16.15 -13.94 -1.70
N LEU A 59 15.06 -13.56 -1.01
CA LEU A 59 13.83 -13.01 -1.60
C LEU A 59 14.14 -11.74 -2.39
N VAL A 60 15.05 -10.91 -1.86
CA VAL A 60 15.50 -9.70 -2.55
C VAL A 60 16.17 -10.02 -3.89
N ALA A 61 16.75 -11.21 -4.10
CA ALA A 61 17.30 -11.59 -5.40
C ALA A 61 16.19 -11.80 -6.46
N SER A 62 14.99 -12.24 -6.06
CA SER A 62 13.83 -12.30 -6.97
C SER A 62 13.41 -10.90 -7.43
N LEU A 63 13.63 -9.88 -6.59
CA LEU A 63 13.29 -8.48 -6.82
C LEU A 63 14.39 -7.70 -7.56
N ILE A 64 15.65 -8.07 -7.35
CA ILE A 64 16.83 -7.41 -7.90
C ILE A 64 17.21 -7.99 -9.26
N ASP A 65 17.29 -9.31 -9.38
CA ASP A 65 17.86 -9.95 -10.58
C ASP A 65 16.80 -10.20 -11.66
N GLY A 66 15.51 -10.20 -11.31
CA GLY A 66 14.41 -10.49 -12.25
C GLY A 66 14.49 -11.88 -12.91
N CYS A 67 15.40 -12.76 -12.44
CA CYS A 67 15.73 -14.04 -13.07
C CYS A 67 14.56 -15.02 -13.19
N HIS A 68 13.43 -14.74 -12.52
CA HIS A 68 12.25 -15.61 -12.49
C HIS A 68 10.93 -14.87 -12.73
N GLY A 69 10.95 -13.63 -13.25
CA GLY A 69 9.75 -12.86 -13.56
C GLY A 69 10.02 -11.70 -14.53
N THR A 70 9.10 -11.44 -15.46
CA THR A 70 9.23 -10.34 -16.43
C THR A 70 8.47 -9.12 -15.91
N PRO A 71 9.14 -8.02 -15.52
CA PRO A 71 8.44 -6.79 -15.13
C PRO A 71 7.67 -6.22 -16.32
N GLN A 72 6.47 -5.72 -16.07
CA GLN A 72 5.63 -5.11 -17.10
C GLN A 72 5.90 -3.62 -17.33
N TRP A 73 6.75 -2.99 -16.49
CA TRP A 73 7.06 -1.56 -16.53
C TRP A 73 8.38 -1.22 -17.21
N GLU A 74 8.52 0.04 -17.59
CA GLU A 74 9.73 0.56 -18.23
C GLU A 74 10.93 0.60 -17.27
N ARG A 75 12.10 0.20 -17.78
CA ARG A 75 13.33 0.01 -17.00
C ARG A 75 14.56 0.31 -17.85
N GLU A 76 15.57 0.96 -17.26
CA GLU A 76 16.88 1.14 -17.92
C GLU A 76 17.69 -0.17 -17.92
N GLN A 77 18.60 -0.34 -18.87
CA GLN A 77 19.34 -1.60 -19.07
C GLN A 77 20.11 -2.10 -17.82
N HIS A 78 20.49 -1.20 -16.92
CA HIS A 78 21.28 -1.50 -15.71
C HIS A 78 20.48 -1.34 -14.40
N GLU A 79 19.21 -0.97 -14.49
CA GLU A 79 18.36 -0.76 -13.33
C GLU A 79 17.69 -2.08 -12.94
N THR A 80 17.59 -2.39 -11.65
CA THR A 80 16.85 -3.57 -11.20
C THR A 80 15.34 -3.35 -11.41
N PRO A 81 14.51 -4.39 -11.59
CA PRO A 81 13.06 -4.21 -11.70
C PRO A 81 12.49 -3.37 -10.55
N THR A 82 13.00 -3.61 -9.36
CA THR A 82 12.55 -2.96 -8.13
C THR A 82 12.99 -1.51 -8.03
N ASP A 83 14.22 -1.17 -8.40
CA ASP A 83 14.66 0.23 -8.44
C ASP A 83 13.85 1.02 -9.47
N ALA A 84 13.54 0.42 -10.62
CA ALA A 84 12.67 1.00 -11.63
C ALA A 84 11.25 1.28 -11.10
N LEU A 85 10.68 0.34 -10.34
CA LEU A 85 9.38 0.51 -9.66
C LEU A 85 9.40 1.70 -8.70
N PHE A 86 10.41 1.78 -7.82
CA PHE A 86 10.49 2.86 -6.85
C PHE A 86 10.80 4.22 -7.49
N ARG A 87 11.65 4.26 -8.52
CA ARG A 87 11.89 5.45 -9.32
C ARG A 87 10.60 5.95 -9.98
N ALA A 88 9.85 5.06 -10.63
CA ALA A 88 8.58 5.37 -11.28
C ALA A 88 7.56 5.95 -10.30
N LEU A 89 7.40 5.31 -9.13
CA LEU A 89 6.40 5.72 -8.14
C LEU A 89 6.80 6.94 -7.29
N ARG A 90 8.08 7.33 -7.28
CA ARG A 90 8.58 8.43 -6.43
C ARG A 90 7.82 9.74 -6.63
N GLY A 91 7.51 10.09 -7.88
CA GLY A 91 6.76 11.31 -8.18
C GLY A 91 5.36 11.32 -7.56
N LEU A 92 4.70 10.16 -7.49
CA LEU A 92 3.41 10.01 -6.82
C LEU A 92 3.55 10.10 -5.31
N VAL A 93 4.55 9.42 -4.73
CA VAL A 93 4.82 9.49 -3.29
C VAL A 93 5.08 10.94 -2.85
N GLN A 94 5.88 11.68 -3.61
CA GLN A 94 6.15 13.10 -3.35
C GLN A 94 4.89 13.97 -3.46
N ARG A 95 4.04 13.71 -4.46
CA ARG A 95 2.85 14.53 -4.73
C ARG A 95 1.74 14.29 -3.71
N TYR A 96 1.55 13.05 -3.29
CA TYR A 96 0.36 12.65 -2.53
C TYR A 96 0.66 12.25 -1.08
N GLY A 97 1.93 12.11 -0.72
CA GLY A 97 2.32 11.49 0.54
C GLY A 97 1.98 10.00 0.55
N ALA A 98 2.82 9.21 1.21
CA ALA A 98 2.56 7.79 1.38
C ALA A 98 3.12 7.29 2.71
N SER A 99 2.59 6.16 3.17
CA SER A 99 3.17 5.38 4.27
C SER A 99 3.43 3.96 3.79
N TRP A 100 4.51 3.39 4.29
CA TRP A 100 4.69 1.94 4.34
C TRP A 100 3.74 1.35 5.38
N ILE A 101 3.07 0.25 5.05
CA ILE A 101 2.28 -0.54 5.98
C ILE A 101 2.70 -1.99 5.81
N TYR A 102 3.11 -2.63 6.91
CA TYR A 102 3.48 -4.03 6.91
C TYR A 102 2.41 -4.86 7.60
N ILE A 103 1.95 -5.90 6.91
CA ILE A 103 0.87 -6.78 7.34
C ILE A 103 1.36 -8.21 7.21
N THR A 104 1.06 -9.04 8.21
CA THR A 104 1.30 -10.49 8.16
C THR A 104 -0.01 -11.25 8.32
N ASP A 105 -0.07 -12.42 7.71
CA ASP A 105 -1.08 -13.44 7.96
C ASP A 105 -0.36 -14.74 8.34
N PRO A 106 0.06 -14.89 9.61
CA PRO A 106 1.01 -15.92 10.03
C PRO A 106 0.49 -17.35 9.80
N ASP A 107 -0.79 -17.60 10.02
CA ASP A 107 -1.41 -18.92 9.91
C ASP A 107 -2.50 -18.99 8.81
N ASN A 108 -2.57 -17.97 7.95
CA ASN A 108 -3.66 -17.79 6.98
C ASN A 108 -5.06 -17.75 7.66
N ALA A 109 -5.14 -17.34 8.93
CA ALA A 109 -6.38 -17.23 9.69
C ALA A 109 -6.72 -15.81 10.16
N LEU A 110 -5.72 -14.91 10.26
CA LEU A 110 -5.89 -13.53 10.69
C LEU A 110 -4.75 -12.65 10.20
N SER A 111 -5.10 -11.65 9.38
CA SER A 111 -4.18 -10.59 9.02
C SER A 111 -4.00 -9.58 10.15
N VAL A 112 -2.74 -9.22 10.43
CA VAL A 112 -2.34 -8.30 11.49
C VAL A 112 -1.45 -7.20 10.91
N VAL A 113 -1.80 -5.94 11.16
CA VAL A 113 -0.91 -4.81 10.89
C VAL A 113 0.22 -4.82 11.92
N GLN A 114 1.45 -4.99 11.45
CA GLN A 114 2.64 -5.03 12.29
C GLN A 114 3.15 -3.63 12.59
N TRP A 115 3.20 -2.76 11.56
CA TRP A 115 3.64 -1.38 11.71
C TRP A 115 3.23 -0.50 10.53
N GLU A 116 3.23 0.81 10.78
CA GLU A 116 3.08 1.87 9.78
C GLU A 116 4.29 2.82 9.90
N LYS A 117 4.86 3.23 8.76
CA LYS A 117 5.99 4.17 8.71
C LYS A 117 5.79 5.14 7.56
N GLU A 118 5.78 6.44 7.84
CA GLU A 118 5.68 7.47 6.81
C GLU A 118 6.88 7.40 5.84
N ILE A 119 6.62 7.59 4.55
CA ILE A 119 7.66 7.55 3.52
C ILE A 119 8.24 8.94 3.33
N ASP A 120 9.55 9.07 3.53
CA ASP A 120 10.30 10.19 2.99
C ASP A 120 10.54 9.93 1.48
N PRO A 121 10.02 10.78 0.57
CA PRO A 121 10.20 10.60 -0.87
C PRO A 121 11.67 10.56 -1.31
N GLU A 122 12.58 11.23 -0.60
CA GLU A 122 14.02 11.24 -0.91
C GLU A 122 14.68 9.89 -0.60
N TYR A 123 14.12 9.13 0.36
CA TYR A 123 14.59 7.81 0.77
C TYR A 123 13.69 6.67 0.29
N PHE A 124 12.76 6.93 -0.64
CA PHE A 124 11.92 5.92 -1.26
C PHE A 124 12.73 5.08 -2.27
N ASN A 125 13.16 3.91 -1.83
CA ASN A 125 14.00 2.97 -2.57
C ASN A 125 13.82 1.52 -2.09
N SER A 126 14.56 0.60 -2.71
CA SER A 126 14.49 -0.84 -2.49
C SER A 126 14.95 -1.34 -1.13
N TYR A 127 15.61 -0.51 -0.31
CA TYR A 127 16.14 -0.93 0.99
C TYR A 127 15.05 -1.44 1.95
N GLN A 128 13.84 -0.86 1.90
CA GLN A 128 12.74 -1.27 2.77
C GLN A 128 12.31 -2.74 2.52
N LEU A 129 12.66 -3.31 1.37
CA LEU A 129 12.42 -4.72 1.05
C LEU A 129 13.35 -5.67 1.79
N ILE A 130 14.53 -5.21 2.20
CA ILE A 130 15.44 -5.99 3.04
C ILE A 130 14.81 -6.18 4.42
N GLU A 131 14.13 -5.15 4.95
CA GLU A 131 13.39 -5.27 6.21
C GLU A 131 12.19 -6.22 6.07
N PHE A 132 11.50 -6.20 4.93
CA PHE A 132 10.42 -7.13 4.59
C PHE A 132 10.90 -8.59 4.51
N GLU A 133 12.04 -8.85 3.89
CA GLU A 133 12.61 -10.20 3.80
C GLU A 133 13.05 -10.76 5.18
N LYS A 134 13.60 -9.90 6.04
CA LYS A 134 14.14 -10.32 7.34
C LYS A 134 13.09 -10.66 8.38
N ASN A 135 11.86 -10.18 8.19
CA ASN A 135 10.76 -10.40 9.09
C ASN A 135 9.62 -11.06 8.31
N PRO A 136 9.76 -12.33 7.88
CA PRO A 136 8.63 -13.02 7.24
C PRO A 136 7.51 -13.26 8.26
N ALA A 137 6.29 -13.47 7.77
CA ALA A 137 5.20 -13.94 8.61
C ALA A 137 5.60 -15.23 9.34
N GLU A 138 5.24 -15.30 10.62
CA GLU A 138 5.43 -16.53 11.41
C GLU A 138 4.69 -17.69 10.76
N GLU A 139 5.11 -18.93 11.01
CA GLU A 139 4.47 -20.17 10.50
C GLU A 139 4.36 -20.32 8.97
N GLY A 140 4.95 -19.40 8.19
CA GLY A 140 5.08 -19.51 6.74
C GLY A 140 3.86 -19.01 5.95
N GLY A 141 2.96 -18.25 6.58
CA GLY A 141 1.85 -17.60 5.90
C GLY A 141 2.24 -16.35 5.09
N ALA A 142 1.23 -15.61 4.62
CA ALA A 142 1.46 -14.49 3.71
C ALA A 142 2.02 -13.24 4.41
N SER A 143 2.91 -12.52 3.72
CA SER A 143 3.45 -11.23 4.13
C SER A 143 3.16 -10.17 3.08
N PHE A 144 2.71 -8.99 3.52
CA PHE A 144 2.36 -7.88 2.63
C PHE A 144 3.12 -6.62 3.05
N LEU A 145 3.92 -6.06 2.14
CA LEU A 145 4.46 -4.72 2.27
C LEU A 145 3.69 -3.79 1.33
N CYS A 146 3.04 -2.79 1.90
CA CYS A 146 2.18 -1.88 1.16
C CYS A 146 2.76 -0.47 1.10
N VAL A 147 2.62 0.19 -0.05
CA VAL A 147 2.75 1.66 -0.18
C VAL A 147 1.34 2.23 -0.29
N ALA A 148 0.81 2.81 0.80
CA ALA A 148 -0.52 3.38 0.84
C ALA A 148 -0.45 4.91 0.72
N PHE A 149 -1.16 5.50 -0.25
CA PHE A 149 -1.18 6.95 -0.45
C PHE A 149 -2.08 7.65 0.58
N HIS A 150 -1.67 8.83 1.06
CA HIS A 150 -2.38 9.53 2.15
C HIS A 150 -3.78 10.02 1.78
N ASP A 151 -4.04 10.20 0.48
CA ASP A 151 -5.37 10.50 -0.06
C ASP A 151 -6.32 9.29 -0.08
N ARG A 152 -5.80 8.08 0.22
CA ARG A 152 -6.55 6.82 0.32
C ARG A 152 -7.21 6.39 -0.97
N GLU A 153 -6.70 6.88 -2.10
CA GLU A 153 -7.22 6.50 -3.41
C GLU A 153 -6.47 5.33 -4.04
N GLY A 154 -5.36 4.88 -3.44
CA GLY A 154 -4.62 3.74 -3.95
C GLY A 154 -3.57 3.18 -3.01
N ILE A 155 -3.15 1.97 -3.34
CA ILE A 155 -2.18 1.19 -2.60
C ILE A 155 -1.42 0.29 -3.58
N VAL A 156 -0.11 0.21 -3.40
CA VAL A 156 0.76 -0.79 -4.06
C VAL A 156 1.01 -1.89 -3.05
N VAL A 157 0.74 -3.14 -3.42
CA VAL A 157 0.88 -4.30 -2.54
C VAL A 157 1.98 -5.19 -3.07
N ILE A 158 2.99 -5.43 -2.24
CA ILE A 158 4.05 -6.40 -2.47
C ILE A 158 3.73 -7.60 -1.57
N GLU A 159 3.35 -8.71 -2.19
CA GLU A 159 2.91 -9.93 -1.50
C GLU A 159 3.99 -11.01 -1.62
N CYS A 160 4.34 -11.63 -0.50
CA CYS A 160 5.21 -12.80 -0.43
C CYS A 160 4.52 -13.91 0.36
N GLU A 161 4.27 -15.04 -0.30
CA GLU A 161 3.76 -16.27 0.33
C GLU A 161 4.36 -17.49 -0.36
N THR A 162 3.77 -17.90 -1.49
CA THR A 162 4.27 -18.98 -2.38
C THR A 162 5.00 -18.45 -3.62
N SER A 163 4.79 -17.17 -3.91
CA SER A 163 5.40 -16.40 -4.99
C SER A 163 5.53 -14.97 -4.53
N LEU A 164 6.31 -14.20 -5.26
CA LEU A 164 6.42 -12.76 -5.04
C LEU A 164 5.60 -12.03 -6.10
N LYS A 165 4.66 -11.20 -5.65
CA LYS A 165 3.75 -10.46 -6.53
C LYS A 165 3.78 -8.99 -6.20
N ILE A 166 3.58 -8.17 -7.22
CA ILE A 166 3.37 -6.73 -7.07
C ILE A 166 2.08 -6.37 -7.79
N THR A 167 1.13 -5.87 -7.02
CA THR A 167 -0.22 -5.57 -7.50
C THR A 167 -0.59 -4.14 -7.11
N LEU A 168 -1.13 -3.39 -8.07
CA LEU A 168 -1.63 -2.05 -7.88
C LEU A 168 -3.13 -2.11 -7.58
N TYR A 169 -3.63 -1.34 -6.63
CA TYR A 169 -5.05 -1.18 -6.35
C TYR A 169 -5.38 0.30 -6.17
N GLY A 170 -6.55 0.74 -6.63
CA GLY A 170 -6.95 2.13 -6.47
C GLY A 170 -8.20 2.54 -7.27
N ALA A 171 -8.74 3.68 -6.87
CA ALA A 171 -9.74 4.40 -7.66
C ALA A 171 -9.21 4.71 -9.06
N THR A 172 -10.11 4.93 -10.03
CA THR A 172 -9.76 5.08 -11.46
C THR A 172 -8.62 6.09 -11.69
N SER A 173 -8.74 7.30 -11.12
CA SER A 173 -7.72 8.35 -11.22
C SER A 173 -6.36 7.92 -10.69
N ARG A 174 -6.34 7.21 -9.56
CA ARG A 174 -5.10 6.74 -8.92
C ARG A 174 -4.46 5.59 -9.68
N MET A 175 -5.27 4.63 -10.09
CA MET A 175 -4.84 3.52 -10.92
C MET A 175 -4.19 4.03 -12.19
N ASP A 176 -4.86 4.94 -12.90
CA ASP A 176 -4.33 5.52 -14.14
C ASP A 176 -3.00 6.25 -13.88
N ALA A 177 -2.88 7.02 -12.79
CA ALA A 177 -1.62 7.70 -12.43
C ALA A 177 -0.48 6.72 -12.09
N MET A 178 -0.77 5.62 -11.38
CA MET A 178 0.23 4.58 -11.07
C MET A 178 0.68 3.85 -12.34
N LEU A 179 -0.26 3.46 -13.21
CA LEU A 179 0.04 2.80 -14.47
C LEU A 179 0.83 3.69 -15.42
N GLU A 180 0.43 4.97 -15.55
CA GLU A 180 1.16 5.98 -16.34
C GLU A 180 2.59 6.15 -15.82
N SER A 181 2.76 6.25 -14.50
CA SER A 181 4.09 6.37 -13.88
C SER A 181 4.99 5.17 -14.19
N LEU A 182 4.41 3.99 -14.36
CA LEU A 182 5.10 2.75 -14.69
C LEU A 182 5.25 2.51 -16.20
N GLY A 183 4.62 3.30 -17.05
CA GLY A 183 4.54 3.03 -18.50
C GLY A 183 3.74 1.77 -18.84
N VAL A 184 2.85 1.31 -17.95
CA VAL A 184 2.04 0.10 -18.14
C VAL A 184 0.70 0.49 -18.74
N LYS A 185 0.25 -0.23 -19.79
CA LYS A 185 -1.09 -0.04 -20.33
C LYS A 185 -2.12 -0.76 -19.46
N ARG A 186 -3.27 -0.12 -19.24
CA ARG A 186 -4.40 -0.75 -18.57
C ARG A 186 -4.81 -2.00 -19.36
N PRO A 187 -5.04 -3.16 -18.70
CA PRO A 187 -5.66 -4.30 -19.36
C PRO A 187 -6.99 -3.84 -19.93
N THR A 188 -7.12 -3.79 -21.26
CA THR A 188 -8.41 -3.55 -21.89
C THR A 188 -9.32 -4.72 -21.54
N GLU A 189 -10.45 -4.44 -20.88
CA GLU A 189 -11.53 -5.42 -20.74
C GLU A 189 -11.79 -6.02 -22.11
N ASN A 190 -11.50 -7.31 -22.26
CA ASN A 190 -11.92 -8.05 -23.44
C ASN A 190 -13.44 -7.92 -23.49
N HIS A 191 -13.95 -7.06 -24.38
CA HIS A 191 -15.32 -7.16 -24.84
C HIS A 191 -15.45 -8.58 -25.39
N GLN A 192 -16.07 -9.45 -24.61
CA GLN A 192 -16.59 -10.71 -25.11
C GLN A 192 -17.55 -10.35 -26.24
N GLY A 193 -17.03 -10.43 -27.45
CA GLY A 193 -17.83 -10.53 -28.66
C GLY A 193 -18.63 -11.81 -28.53
N ILE A 194 -19.82 -11.70 -27.95
CA ILE A 194 -20.92 -12.61 -28.20
C ILE A 194 -21.23 -12.47 -29.68
N THR A 195 -20.52 -13.20 -30.53
CA THR A 195 -21.04 -13.58 -31.84
C THR A 195 -21.82 -14.87 -31.63
N SER A 196 -23.06 -14.69 -31.18
CA SER A 196 -24.13 -15.61 -31.54
C SER A 196 -24.40 -15.45 -33.04
N ARG A 197 -24.22 -16.54 -33.79
CA ARG A 197 -24.75 -16.84 -35.15
C ARG A 197 -23.96 -18.06 -35.66
N GLY A 198 -24.57 -19.17 -36.08
CA GLY A 198 -25.97 -19.58 -36.22
C GLY A 198 -26.00 -21.05 -36.61
#